data_AF-A0A2N3YH99-F1
#
_entry.id   AF-A0A2N3YH99-F1
#
_cell.length_a   1.000
_cell.length_b   1.000
_cell.length_c   1.000
_cell.angle_alpha   90.00
_cell.angle_beta   90.00
_cell.angle_gamma   90.00
#
_symmetry.space_group_name_H-M   'P 1'
#
loop_
_entity.id
_entity.type
_entity.pdbx_description
1 polymer ?
#
loop_
_entity_poly.entity_id
_entity_poly.type
_entity_poly.pdbx_seq_one_letter_code
_entity_poly.pdbx_strand_id
1 'polypeptide(L)' 'MAKDTPAPAPTANADVAELGYEQARDELVDIVARLESGQVGLEESMTLWERGEALAARCGQWLDQAEERITTSGE' A
#
# COMPACT_ATOMS: atom_id res chain seq x y z
N MET A 1 26.25 -10.12 -24.43
CA MET A 1 25.87 -10.41 -23.04
C MET A 1 24.38 -10.17 -22.94
N ALA A 2 23.60 -11.25 -22.85
CA ALA A 2 22.15 -11.16 -22.71
C ALA A 2 21.86 -10.56 -21.33
N LYS A 3 21.10 -9.48 -21.33
CA LYS A 3 20.54 -8.87 -20.13
C LYS A 3 19.36 -9.75 -19.75
N ASP A 4 19.57 -10.62 -18.77
CA ASP A 4 18.50 -11.32 -18.07
C ASP A 4 17.62 -10.25 -17.43
N THR A 5 16.56 -9.87 -18.13
CA THR A 5 15.46 -9.11 -17.55
C THR A 5 14.67 -10.11 -16.71
N PRO A 6 14.70 -10.03 -15.36
CA PRO A 6 13.85 -10.90 -14.56
C PRO A 6 12.39 -10.59 -14.89
N ALA A 7 11.59 -11.64 -15.08
CA ALA A 7 10.14 -11.54 -15.22
C ALA A 7 9.52 -10.79 -14.02
N PRO A 8 8.38 -10.08 -14.17
CA PRO A 8 7.75 -9.44 -13.04
C PRO A 8 7.41 -10.52 -12.00
N ALA A 9 8.03 -10.42 -10.83
CA ALA A 9 7.66 -11.23 -9.68
C ALA A 9 6.15 -11.02 -9.43
N PRO A 10 5.42 -12.04 -8.93
CA PRO A 10 4.09 -11.80 -8.38
C PRO A 10 4.18 -10.57 -7.47
N THR A 11 3.34 -9.58 -7.71
CA THR A 11 3.43 -8.29 -7.03
C THR A 11 3.33 -8.56 -5.54
N ALA A 12 4.45 -8.50 -4.83
CA ALA A 12 4.44 -8.48 -3.38
C ALA A 12 3.41 -7.41 -2.99
N ASN A 13 2.44 -7.77 -2.15
CA ASN A 13 1.29 -6.92 -1.79
C ASN A 13 0.07 -6.95 -2.74
N ALA A 14 -0.10 -7.96 -3.60
CA ALA A 14 -1.31 -8.13 -4.41
C ALA A 14 -2.60 -8.22 -3.56
N ASP A 15 -2.50 -8.79 -2.36
CA ASP A 15 -3.57 -8.91 -1.36
C ASP A 15 -4.15 -7.54 -0.93
N VAL A 16 -3.33 -6.48 -0.97
CA VAL A 16 -3.74 -5.14 -0.56
C VAL A 16 -4.90 -4.61 -1.41
N ALA A 17 -5.00 -5.02 -2.68
CA ALA A 17 -6.08 -4.62 -3.57
C ALA A 17 -7.47 -5.08 -3.08
N GLU A 18 -7.53 -6.15 -2.28
CA GLU A 18 -8.77 -6.72 -1.76
C GLU A 18 -9.20 -6.10 -0.43
N LEU A 19 -8.35 -5.28 0.21
CA LEU A 19 -8.62 -4.70 1.52
C LEU A 19 -9.68 -3.59 1.47
N GLY A 20 -10.51 -3.54 2.51
CA GLY A 20 -11.35 -2.38 2.81
C GLY A 20 -10.54 -1.20 3.36
N TYR A 21 -11.12 0.00 3.35
CA TYR A 21 -10.43 1.22 3.79
C TYR A 21 -9.89 1.12 5.22
N GLU A 22 -10.72 0.72 6.19
CA GLU A 22 -10.31 0.67 7.60
C GLU A 22 -9.19 -0.35 7.83
N GLN A 23 -9.27 -1.52 7.18
CA GLN A 23 -8.24 -2.55 7.26
C GLN A 23 -6.91 -2.06 6.67
N ALA A 24 -6.96 -1.44 5.48
CA ALA A 24 -5.76 -0.91 4.84
C ALA A 24 -5.13 0.23 5.65
N ARG A 25 -5.95 1.11 6.23
CA ARG A 25 -5.49 2.21 7.09
C ARG A 25 -4.84 1.69 8.37
N ASP A 26 -5.47 0.74 9.06
CA ASP A 26 -4.97 0.24 10.34
C ASP A 26 -3.63 -0.47 10.15
N GLU A 27 -3.51 -1.29 9.11
CA GLU A 27 -2.25 -1.94 8.78
C GLU A 27 -1.16 -0.92 8.38
N LEU A 28 -1.51 0.13 7.63
CA LEU A 28 -0.58 1.20 7.29
C LEU A 28 -0.05 1.91 8.54
N VAL A 29 -0.91 2.19 9.51
CA VAL A 29 -0.52 2.80 10.80
C VAL A 29 0.47 1.92 11.54
N ASP A 30 0.23 0.61 11.60
CA ASP A 30 1.15 -0.34 12.25
C ASP A 30 2.52 -0.40 11.56
N ILE A 31 2.54 -0.36 10.22
CA ILE A 31 3.78 -0.33 9.43
C ILE A 31 4.57 0.95 9.70
N VAL A 32 3.90 2.11 9.69
CA VAL A 32 4.55 3.40 9.99
C VAL A 32 5.15 3.37 11.38
N ALA A 33 4.40 2.91 12.39
CA ALA A 33 4.89 2.80 13.76
C ALA A 33 6.14 1.89 13.88
N ARG A 34 6.16 0.78 13.14
CA ARG A 34 7.33 -0.12 13.10
C ARG A 34 8.55 0.53 12.44
N LEU A 35 8.36 1.21 11.32
CA LEU A 35 9.45 1.94 10.64
C LEU A 35 10.02 3.05 11.53
N GLU A 36 9.15 3.83 12.18
CA GLU A 36 9.53 4.93 13.07
C GLU A 36 10.23 4.46 14.34
N SER A 37 9.97 3.23 14.80
CA SER A 37 10.67 2.66 15.96
C SER A 37 12.18 2.51 15.73
N GLY A 38 12.62 2.41 14.47
CA GLY A 38 14.02 2.18 14.10
C GLY A 38 14.57 0.82 14.55
N GLN A 39 13.72 -0.12 14.98
CA GLN A 39 14.11 -1.43 15.51
C GLN A 39 14.19 -2.52 14.42
N VAL A 40 13.72 -2.23 13.21
CA VAL A 40 13.72 -3.16 12.07
C VAL A 40 15.02 -3.05 11.26
N GLY A 41 15.50 -4.20 10.76
CA GLY A 41 16.67 -4.24 9.88
C GLY A 41 16.41 -3.61 8.51
N LEU A 42 17.46 -3.31 7.74
CA LEU A 42 17.33 -2.65 6.43
C LEU A 42 16.42 -3.42 5.46
N GLU A 43 16.63 -4.73 5.31
CA GLU A 43 15.83 -5.55 4.38
C GLU A 43 14.35 -5.57 4.78
N GLU A 44 14.06 -5.75 6.07
CA GLU A 44 12.70 -5.68 6.60
C GLU A 44 12.08 -4.29 6.43
N SER A 45 12.87 -3.22 6.63
CA SER A 45 12.41 -1.84 6.42
C SER A 45 12.02 -1.57 4.97
N MET A 46 12.71 -2.18 4.00
CA MET A 46 12.36 -2.08 2.58
C MET A 46 11.04 -2.79 2.29
N THR A 47 10.86 -4.01 2.81
CA THR A 47 9.58 -4.75 2.65
C THR A 47 8.41 -4.01 3.30
N LEU A 48 8.61 -3.47 4.51
CA LEU A 48 7.60 -2.66 5.21
C LEU A 48 7.25 -1.40 4.42
N TRP A 49 8.26 -0.72 3.86
CA TRP A 49 8.03 0.46 3.03
C TRP A 49 7.23 0.14 1.76
N GLU A 50 7.61 -0.89 1.00
CA GLU A 50 6.89 -1.30 -0.21
C GLU A 50 5.42 -1.66 0.07
N ARG A 51 5.18 -2.34 1.20
CA ARG A 51 3.81 -2.63 1.64
C ARG A 51 3.06 -1.38 2.08
N GLY A 52 3.71 -0.47 2.81
CA GLY A 52 3.14 0.82 3.20
C GLY A 52 2.69 1.65 2.00
N GLU A 53 3.51 1.71 0.94
CA GLU A 53 3.16 2.41 -0.31
C GLU A 53 1.92 1.78 -0.98
N ALA A 54 1.83 0.45 -1.03
CA ALA A 54 0.67 -0.25 -1.57
C ALA A 54 -0.62 0.05 -0.77
N LEU A 55 -0.52 0.05 0.57
CA LEU A 55 -1.66 0.36 1.46
C LEU A 55 -2.10 1.83 1.34
N ALA A 56 -1.15 2.76 1.25
CA ALA A 56 -1.42 4.18 1.05
C ALA A 56 -2.15 4.42 -0.28
N ALA A 57 -1.68 3.79 -1.37
CA ALA A 57 -2.35 3.85 -2.66
C ALA A 57 -3.79 3.31 -2.59
N ARG A 58 -4.01 2.18 -1.89
CA ARG A 58 -5.35 1.61 -1.68
C ARG A 58 -6.27 2.54 -0.88
N CYS A 59 -5.75 3.18 0.16
CA CYS A 59 -6.49 4.18 0.94
C CYS A 59 -6.90 5.37 0.07
N GLY A 60 -5.98 5.86 -0.78
CA GLY A 60 -6.26 6.93 -1.74
C GLY A 60 -7.41 6.58 -2.68
N GLN A 61 -7.38 5.39 -3.29
CA GLN A 61 -8.45 4.92 -4.18
C GLN A 61 -9.84 4.90 -3.51
N TRP A 62 -9.91 4.51 -2.24
CA TRP A 62 -11.16 4.54 -1.47
C TRP A 62 -11.68 5.95 -1.26
N LEU A 63 -10.79 6.90 -0.98
CA LEU A 63 -11.14 8.31 -0.77
C LEU A 63 -11.58 8.96 -2.08
N ASP A 64 -10.87 8.70 -3.18
CA ASP A 64 -11.24 9.19 -4.52
C ASP A 64 -12.64 8.72 -4.91
N GLN A 65 -12.93 7.42 -4.74
CA GLN A 65 -14.26 6.87 -4.99
C GLN A 65 -15.34 7.48 -4.08
N ALA A 66 -15.00 7.75 -2.82
CA ALA A 66 -15.94 8.38 -1.90
C ALA A 66 -16.27 9.82 -2.33
N GLU A 67 -15.27 10.57 -2.78
CA GLU A 67 -15.42 11.93 -3.31
C GLU A 67 -16.26 11.96 -4.58
N GLU A 68 -15.98 11.07 -5.55
CA GLU A 68 -16.74 10.97 -6.81
C GLU A 68 -18.24 10.72 -6.59
N ARG A 69 -18.61 9.93 -5.58
CA ARG A 69 -20.03 9.70 -5.24
C ARG A 69 -20.70 10.95 -4.70
N ILE A 70 -19.98 11.77 -3.94
CA ILE A 70 -20.49 13.02 -3.38
C ILE A 70 -20.70 14.04 -4.50
N THR A 71 -19.72 14.19 -5.40
CA THR A 71 -19.80 15.13 -6.51
C THR A 71 -20.89 14.76 -7.51
N THR A 72 -21.05 13.46 -7.82
CA THR A 72 -22.09 13.00 -8.76
C THR A 72 -23.51 13.05 -8.18
N SER A 73 -23.68 12.94 -6.85
CA SER A 73 -25.02 12.95 -6.21
C SER A 73 -25.54 14.36 -5.90
N GLY A 74 -24.72 15.40 -6.07
CA GLY A 74 -25.04 16.80 -5.72
C GLY A 74 -25.56 17.65 -6.87
N GLU A 75 -25.79 17.06 -8.06
CA GLU A 75 -26.17 17.75 -9.30
C GLU A 75 -27.62 17.48 -9.74
#